data_AF-A0A2S3WS65-F1
#
_entry.id   AF-A0A2S3WS65-F1
#
_cell.length_a   1.000
_cell.length_b   1.000
_cell.length_c   1.000
_cell.angle_alpha   90.00
_cell.angle_beta   90.00
_cell.angle_gamma   90.00
#
_symmetry.space_group_name_H-M   'P 1'
#
loop_
_entity.id
_entity.type
_entity.pdbx_description
1 polymer ?
#
loop_
_entity_poly.entity_id
_entity_poly.type
_entity_poly.pdbx_seq_one_letter_code
_entity_poly.pdbx_strand_id
1 'polypeptide(L)'
;MSKISHIPRGPNPQFDPANTIIRFPEVEAITGLARATVYKRLKDDPTFPRPVSLSNSKSRGSPVGFVLAEIQAWVRQRIALREVA
;
A
#
# COMPACT_ATOMS: atom_id res chain seq x y z
N MET A 1 38.31 -4.19 -20.06
CA MET A 1 37.26 -4.98 -19.37
C MET A 1 36.97 -4.31 -18.03
N SER A 2 35.99 -3.41 -17.97
CA SER A 2 35.61 -2.71 -16.73
C SER A 2 34.87 -3.68 -15.81
N LYS A 3 35.40 -3.89 -14.60
CA LYS A 3 34.71 -4.64 -13.54
C LYS A 3 33.66 -3.73 -12.93
N ILE A 4 32.38 -3.99 -13.21
CA ILE A 4 31.27 -3.41 -12.45
C ILE A 4 31.34 -4.02 -11.06
N SER A 5 31.85 -3.27 -10.09
CA SER A 5 31.76 -3.60 -8.67
C SER A 5 30.30 -3.50 -8.24
N HIS A 6 29.69 -4.63 -7.89
CA HIS A 6 28.38 -4.69 -7.27
C HIS A 6 28.46 -4.03 -5.89
N ILE A 7 27.89 -2.84 -5.75
CA ILE A 7 27.77 -2.16 -4.45
C ILE A 7 26.71 -2.94 -3.66
N PRO A 8 27.04 -3.55 -2.51
CA PRO A 8 26.03 -4.18 -1.68
C PRO A 8 25.06 -3.09 -1.22
N ARG A 9 23.80 -3.16 -1.68
CA ARG A 9 22.73 -2.33 -1.11
C ARG A 9 22.67 -2.68 0.37
N GLY A 10 23.01 -1.72 1.23
CA GLY A 10 22.83 -1.85 2.67
C GLY A 10 21.37 -2.20 3.00
N PRO A 11 21.09 -2.70 4.21
CA PRO A 11 19.73 -3.04 4.60
C PRO A 11 18.85 -1.81 4.40
N ASN A 12 17.84 -1.94 3.54
CA ASN A 12 16.79 -0.93 3.42
C ASN A 12 16.25 -0.65 4.83
N PRO A 13 16.04 0.61 5.22
CA PRO A 13 15.47 0.91 6.52
C PRO A 13 14.18 0.11 6.69
N GLN A 14 14.20 -0.83 7.63
CA GLN A 14 13.06 -1.70 7.90
C GLN A 14 12.12 -0.93 8.82
N PHE A 15 11.18 -0.21 8.20
CA PHE A 15 10.12 0.47 8.94
C PHE A 15 9.11 -0.55 9.46
N ASP A 16 8.53 -0.27 10.63
CA ASP A 16 7.44 -1.06 11.19
C ASP A 16 6.19 -0.94 10.31
N PRO A 17 5.65 -2.05 9.75
CA PRO A 17 4.47 -2.01 8.91
C PRO A 17 3.23 -1.40 9.56
N ALA A 18 3.10 -1.46 10.89
CA ALA A 18 1.98 -0.86 11.61
C ALA A 18 2.04 0.67 11.62
N ASN A 19 3.24 1.24 11.49
CA ASN A 19 3.51 2.67 11.55
C ASN A 19 4.01 3.24 10.20
N THR A 20 3.97 2.42 9.15
CA THR A 20 4.40 2.82 7.80
C THR A 20 3.20 3.24 6.97
N ILE A 21 3.22 4.47 6.47
CA ILE A 21 2.24 4.99 5.53
C ILE A 21 2.76 4.89 4.10
N ILE A 22 2.07 4.11 3.27
CA ILE A 22 2.37 3.93 1.86
C ILE A 22 1.49 4.78 0.96
N ARG A 23 1.99 5.15 -0.21
CA ARG A 23 1.24 5.93 -1.20
C ARG A 23 0.62 4.99 -2.25
N PHE A 24 -0.23 5.55 -3.10
CA PHE A 24 -0.94 4.76 -4.11
C PHE A 24 -0.05 3.86 -4.99
N PRO A 25 1.11 4.29 -5.51
CA PRO A 25 1.95 3.40 -6.32
C PRO A 25 2.31 2.09 -5.60
N GLU A 26 2.57 2.16 -4.29
CA GLU A 26 2.84 0.98 -3.47
C GLU A 26 1.58 0.17 -3.19
N VAL A 27 0.44 0.82 -2.94
CA VAL A 27 -0.85 0.12 -2.81
C VAL A 27 -1.17 -0.67 -4.08
N GLU A 28 -0.99 -0.07 -5.25
CA GLU A 28 -1.20 -0.69 -6.55
C GLU A 28 -0.23 -1.87 -6.75
N ALA A 29 1.05 -1.69 -6.39
CA ALA A 29 2.05 -2.76 -6.46
C ALA A 29 1.76 -3.94 -5.51
N ILE A 30 1.31 -3.67 -4.28
CA ILE A 30 1.05 -4.71 -3.27
C ILE A 30 -0.26 -5.45 -3.55
N THR A 31 -1.30 -4.73 -3.95
CA THR A 31 -2.64 -5.31 -4.16
C THR A 31 -2.83 -5.86 -5.58
N GLY A 32 -2.00 -5.45 -6.54
CA GLY A 32 -2.19 -5.73 -7.97
C GLY A 32 -3.39 -5.00 -8.58
N LEU A 33 -4.04 -4.09 -7.85
CA LEU A 33 -5.18 -3.33 -8.32
C LEU A 33 -4.72 -2.04 -9.00
N ALA A 34 -5.33 -1.71 -10.13
CA ALA A 34 -5.18 -0.38 -10.71
C ALA A 34 -5.83 0.70 -9.81
N ARG A 35 -5.28 1.92 -9.85
CA ARG A 35 -5.79 3.09 -9.12
C ARG A 35 -7.31 3.27 -9.15
N ALA A 36 -7.92 3.15 -10.34
CA ALA A 36 -9.37 3.30 -10.50
C ALA A 36 -10.15 2.26 -9.69
N THR A 37 -9.65 1.03 -9.62
CA THR A 37 -10.24 -0.05 -8.82
C THR A 37 -10.09 0.20 -7.33
N VAL A 38 -8.95 0.77 -6.89
CA VAL A 38 -8.77 1.20 -5.49
C VAL A 38 -9.81 2.26 -5.11
N TYR A 39 -10.04 3.27 -5.95
CA TYR A 39 -11.10 4.26 -5.70
C TYR A 39 -12.49 3.64 -5.65
N LYS A 40 -12.79 2.67 -6.52
CA LYS A 40 -14.07 1.95 -6.47
C LYS A 40 -14.23 1.18 -5.17
N ARG A 41 -13.19 0.45 -4.73
CA ARG A 41 -13.19 -0.27 -3.44
C ARG A 41 -13.37 0.68 -2.25
N LEU A 42 -12.72 1.83 -2.24
CA LEU A 42 -12.92 2.83 -1.19
C LEU A 42 -14.37 3.31 -1.05
N LYS A 43 -15.13 3.29 -2.16
CA LYS A 43 -16.54 3.65 -2.16
C LYS A 43 -17.43 2.47 -1.76
N ASP A 44 -17.19 1.31 -2.34
CA ASP A 44 -18.16 0.20 -2.35
C ASP A 44 -17.84 -0.90 -1.32
N ASP A 45 -16.59 -0.99 -0.85
CA ASP A 45 -16.09 -2.08 -0.02
C ASP A 45 -15.66 -1.57 1.37
N PRO A 46 -16.48 -1.78 2.43
CA PRO A 46 -16.15 -1.32 3.77
C PRO A 46 -14.97 -2.07 4.39
N THR A 47 -14.56 -3.21 3.83
CA THR A 47 -13.41 -3.99 4.33
C THR A 47 -12.08 -3.50 3.75
N PHE A 48 -12.11 -2.64 2.73
CA PHE A 48 -10.89 -2.11 2.15
C PHE A 48 -10.27 -1.03 3.07
N PRO A 49 -8.93 -1.04 3.27
CA PRO A 49 -8.25 -0.08 4.15
C PRO A 49 -8.54 1.38 3.80
N ARG A 50 -8.80 2.18 4.84
CA ARG A 50 -9.15 3.59 4.68
C ARG A 50 -7.90 4.46 4.59
N PRO A 51 -7.93 5.54 3.78
CA PRO A 51 -6.78 6.40 3.64
C PRO A 51 -6.62 7.33 4.86
N VAL A 52 -5.37 7.54 5.27
CA VAL A 52 -4.95 8.51 6.30
C VAL A 52 -4.60 9.83 5.63
N SER A 53 -5.18 10.94 6.10
CA SER A 53 -4.80 12.28 5.61
C SER A 53 -3.37 12.63 6.03
N LEU A 54 -2.56 13.13 5.09
CA LEU A 54 -1.17 13.56 5.35
C LEU A 54 -1.05 15.08 5.44
N SER A 55 -2.18 15.79 5.44
CA SER A 55 -2.25 17.23 5.61
C SER A 55 -3.42 17.60 6.51
N ASN A 56 -3.28 18.74 7.19
CA ASN A 56 -4.36 19.37 7.95
C ASN A 56 -5.39 20.05 7.02
N SER A 57 -5.08 20.21 5.73
CA SER A 57 -6.00 20.76 4.74
C SER A 57 -7.11 19.78 4.41
N LYS A 58 -8.36 20.26 4.39
CA LYS A 58 -9.54 19.52 3.91
C LYS A 58 -9.84 19.80 2.43
N SER A 59 -8.94 20.50 1.73
CA SER A 59 -9.10 20.78 0.31
C SER A 59 -9.14 19.51 -0.51
N ARG A 60 -9.93 19.53 -1.60
CA ARG A 60 -9.92 18.44 -2.58
C ARG A 60 -8.51 18.26 -3.12
N GLY A 61 -8.04 17.01 -3.17
CA GLY A 61 -6.69 16.69 -3.65
C GLY A 61 -5.61 16.71 -2.56
N SER A 62 -5.96 16.96 -1.28
CA SER A 62 -5.01 16.82 -0.18
C SER A 62 -4.39 15.42 -0.18
N PRO A 63 -3.07 15.29 0.08
CA PRO A 63 -2.38 14.01 -0.01
C PRO A 63 -2.90 13.06 1.07
N VAL A 64 -3.12 11.80 0.69
CA VAL A 64 -3.58 10.74 1.60
C VAL A 64 -2.76 9.47 1.41
N GLY A 65 -2.43 8.73 2.46
CA GLY A 65 -1.72 7.45 2.38
C GLY A 65 -2.51 6.30 3.01
N PHE A 66 -1.92 5.11 3.09
CA PHE A 66 -2.53 3.92 3.68
C PHE A 66 -1.56 3.26 4.63
N VAL A 67 -2.06 2.65 5.71
CA VAL A 67 -1.20 1.88 6.62
C VAL A 67 -0.79 0.58 5.93
N LEU A 68 0.52 0.30 5.87
CA LEU A 68 1.06 -0.87 5.19
C LEU A 68 0.49 -2.18 5.76
N ALA A 69 0.43 -2.31 7.09
CA ALA A 69 -0.09 -3.49 7.75
C ALA A 69 -1.56 -3.78 7.39
N GLU A 70 -2.40 -2.75 7.24
CA GLU A 70 -3.82 -2.91 6.87
C GLU A 70 -3.97 -3.41 5.43
N ILE A 71 -3.18 -2.85 4.50
CA ILE A 71 -3.17 -3.29 3.10
C ILE A 71 -2.71 -4.75 3.01
N GLN A 72 -1.65 -5.12 3.72
CA GLN A 72 -1.19 -6.51 3.76
C GLN A 72 -2.23 -7.46 4.39
N ALA A 73 -2.92 -7.01 5.44
CA ALA A 73 -3.99 -7.78 6.08
C ALA A 73 -5.16 -8.03 5.12
N TRP A 74 -5.57 -7.00 4.37
CA TRP A 74 -6.59 -7.12 3.34
C TRP A 74 -6.18 -8.11 2.24
N VAL A 75 -4.93 -8.06 1.77
CA VAL A 75 -4.41 -9.04 0.79
C VAL A 75 -4.48 -10.46 1.36
N ARG A 76 -4.05 -10.68 2.61
CA ARG A 76 -4.16 -12.00 3.27
C ARG A 76 -5.61 -12.47 3.35
N GLN A 77 -6.56 -11.58 3.64
CA GLN A 77 -7.98 -11.92 3.64
C GLN A 77 -8.47 -12.34 2.25
N ARG A 78 -8.05 -11.65 1.18
CA ARG A 78 -8.39 -12.05 -0.20
C ARG A 78 -7.84 -13.44 -0.55
N ILE A 79 -6.63 -13.75 -0.10
CA ILE A 79 -6.03 -15.08 -0.28
C ILE A 79 -6.85 -16.12 0.48
N ALA A 80 -7.18 -15.88 1.75
CA ALA A 80 -7.99 -16.82 2.54
C ALA A 80 -9.38 -17.06 1.92
N LEU A 81 -10.03 -16.01 1.39
CA LEU A 81 -11.33 -16.13 0.72
C LEU A 81 -11.30 -16.97 -0.56
N ARG A 82 -10.13 -17.11 -1.21
CA ARG A 82 -9.96 -18.02 -2.35
C ARG A 82 -10.03 -19.47 -1.92
N GLU A 83 -9.44 -19.81 -0.77
CA GLU A 83 -9.29 -21.20 -0.33
C GLU A 83 -10.56 -21.75 0.33
N VAL A 84 -11.52 -20.88 0.68
CA VAL A 84 -12.82 -21.25 1.27
C VAL A 84 -13.93 -21.40 0.22
N ALA A 85 -13.71 -20.92 -1.01
CA ALA A 85 -14.65 -20.98 -2.12
C ALA A 85 -14.43 -22.21 -3.00
#